data_AF-A0A6C2YIF2-F1
#
_entry.id   AF-A0A6C2YIF2-F1
#
_cell.length_a   1.000
_cell.length_b   1.000
_cell.length_c   1.000
_cell.angle_alpha   90.00
_cell.angle_beta   90.00
_cell.angle_gamma   90.00
#
_symmetry.space_group_name_H-M   'P 1'
#
loop_
_entity.id
_entity.type
_entity.pdbx_description
1 polymer ?
#
loop_
_entity_poly.entity_id
_entity_poly.type
_entity_poly.pdbx_seq_one_letter_code
_entity_poly.pdbx_strand_id
1 'polypeptide(L)'
;MDKAPLTEFEPDPERLAVIRECMEHYDVGDPTAEWPNNIISRRTVVYGSGQIAREGAPVRHAVDADELARCRELAAEVAELMAGVPVGMGSESGDAFQGFFIAGSVGEPVPASIDEALIRSRFGGTIFPPATITIEPLAEGTNWWSAVEQNESESEDEPFGPWRAMLQWFGERPEFVSTAFVQIGDQGALEDLPREQWPEGTEITGCVLPRLAIGLTAGGSIVGLFGYTVQT
;
A
#
# COMPACT_ATOMS: atom_id res chain seq x y z
N MET A 1 10.42 28.67 -13.93
CA MET A 1 10.01 29.33 -12.67
C MET A 1 9.46 28.21 -11.82
N ASP A 2 10.19 27.80 -10.79
CA ASP A 2 9.69 26.77 -9.87
C ASP A 2 8.49 27.36 -9.12
N LYS A 3 7.34 26.69 -9.23
CA LYS A 3 6.14 27.07 -8.48
C LYS A 3 6.40 26.82 -6.99
N ALA A 4 5.81 27.64 -6.13
CA ALA A 4 5.88 27.39 -4.69
C ALA A 4 5.21 26.04 -4.36
N PRO A 5 5.79 25.22 -3.46
CA PRO A 5 5.19 23.96 -3.09
C PRO A 5 3.87 24.18 -2.35
N LEU A 6 2.95 23.23 -2.48
CA LEU A 6 1.71 23.15 -1.72
C LEU A 6 2.03 22.71 -0.29
N THR A 7 1.54 23.46 0.69
CA THR A 7 1.82 23.24 2.12
C THR A 7 0.59 22.97 2.97
N GLU A 8 -0.60 23.16 2.41
CA GLU A 8 -1.87 22.99 3.11
C GLU A 8 -2.62 21.80 2.50
N PHE A 9 -2.77 20.75 3.31
CA PHE A 9 -3.59 19.59 2.98
C PHE A 9 -4.45 19.24 4.18
N GLU A 10 -5.73 19.06 3.94
CA GLU A 10 -6.65 18.51 4.94
C GLU A 10 -6.61 16.97 4.89
N PRO A 11 -6.96 16.30 6.01
CA PRO A 11 -7.31 14.88 5.99
C PRO A 11 -8.35 14.59 4.90
N ASP A 12 -8.12 13.51 4.15
CA ASP A 12 -8.91 13.11 3.00
C ASP A 12 -9.57 11.74 3.28
N PRO A 13 -10.88 11.72 3.58
CA PRO A 13 -11.60 10.48 3.88
C PRO A 13 -11.65 9.49 2.71
N GLU A 14 -11.62 9.97 1.46
CA GLU A 14 -11.64 9.10 0.28
C GLU A 14 -10.30 8.38 0.14
N ARG A 15 -9.19 9.07 0.41
CA ARG A 15 -7.85 8.46 0.43
C ARG A 15 -7.68 7.50 1.61
N LEU A 16 -8.25 7.82 2.76
CA LEU A 16 -8.27 6.90 3.91
C LEU A 16 -9.09 5.63 3.62
N ALA A 17 -10.18 5.73 2.84
CA ALA A 17 -11.03 4.59 2.51
C ALA A 17 -10.28 3.45 1.79
N VAL A 18 -9.25 3.78 1.01
CA VAL A 18 -8.40 2.80 0.30
C VAL A 18 -7.72 1.82 1.25
N ILE A 19 -7.36 2.26 2.47
CA ILE A 19 -6.61 1.45 3.45
C ILE A 19 -7.46 1.05 4.67
N ARG A 20 -8.74 1.44 4.69
CA ARG A 20 -9.60 1.39 5.88
C ARG A 20 -9.84 -0.03 6.40
N GLU A 21 -10.06 -0.99 5.50
CA GLU A 21 -10.27 -2.39 5.91
C GLU A 21 -9.06 -2.94 6.68
N CYS A 22 -7.84 -2.51 6.32
CA CYS A 22 -6.62 -2.87 7.05
C CYS A 22 -6.50 -2.23 8.45
N MET A 23 -7.45 -1.36 8.84
CA MET A 23 -7.53 -0.73 10.17
C MET A 23 -8.67 -1.32 11.03
N GLU A 24 -9.61 -2.03 10.42
CA GLU A 24 -10.76 -2.56 11.14
C GLU A 24 -10.35 -3.59 12.20
N HIS A 25 -11.22 -3.79 13.17
CA HIS A 25 -10.95 -4.71 14.28
C HIS A 25 -11.89 -5.90 14.34
N TYR A 26 -13.02 -5.85 13.63
CA TYR A 26 -14.02 -6.93 13.55
C TYR A 26 -14.37 -7.55 14.91
N ASP A 27 -14.51 -6.71 15.94
CA ASP A 27 -14.78 -7.10 17.34
C ASP A 27 -13.71 -7.97 18.02
N VAL A 28 -12.48 -7.96 17.49
CA VAL A 28 -11.30 -8.61 18.07
C VAL A 28 -10.38 -7.58 18.74
N GLY A 29 -9.76 -7.96 19.87
CA GLY A 29 -8.88 -7.10 20.65
C GLY A 29 -9.60 -5.99 21.43
N ASP A 30 -8.82 -5.11 22.08
CA ASP A 30 -9.37 -3.94 22.77
C ASP A 30 -9.77 -2.87 21.74
N PRO A 31 -11.05 -2.50 21.63
CA PRO A 31 -11.51 -1.53 20.62
C PRO A 31 -10.87 -0.14 20.76
N THR A 32 -10.19 0.16 21.87
CA THR A 32 -9.48 1.42 22.09
C THR A 32 -7.97 1.33 21.83
N ALA A 33 -7.44 0.12 21.58
CA ALA A 33 -6.05 -0.09 21.21
C ALA A 33 -5.72 0.49 19.84
N GLU A 34 -4.43 0.75 19.61
CA GLU A 34 -3.96 1.31 18.35
C GLU A 34 -4.01 0.28 17.21
N TRP A 35 -3.64 -0.97 17.50
CA TRP A 35 -3.74 -2.12 16.59
C TRP A 35 -4.51 -3.24 17.29
N PRO A 36 -5.84 -3.16 17.36
CA PRO A 36 -6.62 -4.17 18.07
C PRO A 36 -6.61 -5.54 17.38
N ASN A 37 -6.61 -5.58 16.04
CA ASN A 37 -6.57 -6.83 15.28
C ASN A 37 -5.77 -6.72 13.98
N ASN A 38 -6.09 -5.76 13.11
CA ASN A 38 -5.36 -5.58 11.86
C ASN A 38 -4.06 -4.76 12.04
N ILE A 39 -3.23 -4.79 10.99
CA ILE A 39 -1.84 -4.30 11.03
C ILE A 39 -1.65 -2.83 10.66
N ILE A 40 -2.71 -2.09 10.31
CA ILE A 40 -2.64 -0.63 10.15
C ILE A 40 -3.33 0.03 11.34
N SER A 41 -2.67 1.02 11.93
CA SER A 41 -3.11 1.72 13.14
C SER A 41 -4.50 2.33 12.93
N ARG A 42 -5.39 2.18 13.90
CA ARG A 42 -6.69 2.87 13.92
C ARG A 42 -6.58 4.39 14.04
N ARG A 43 -5.40 4.89 14.39
CA ARG A 43 -5.07 6.32 14.42
C ARG A 43 -4.53 6.81 13.08
N THR A 44 -4.61 6.02 12.01
CA THR A 44 -4.11 6.44 10.69
C THR A 44 -4.98 7.54 10.10
N VAL A 45 -4.32 8.58 9.60
CA VAL A 45 -4.91 9.66 8.80
C VAL A 45 -4.18 9.70 7.46
N VAL A 46 -4.92 9.92 6.38
CA VAL A 46 -4.38 10.14 5.04
C VAL A 46 -4.79 11.53 4.57
N TYR A 47 -3.85 12.28 4.01
CA TYR A 47 -4.08 13.64 3.51
C TYR A 47 -4.33 13.64 1.99
N GLY A 48 -4.82 14.76 1.44
CA GLY A 48 -5.07 14.88 -0.02
C GLY A 48 -3.80 14.79 -0.91
N SER A 49 -2.62 14.82 -0.31
CA SER A 49 -1.31 14.54 -0.94
C SER A 49 -0.95 13.04 -0.96
N GLY A 50 -1.80 12.20 -0.35
CA GLY A 50 -1.52 10.79 -0.11
C GLY A 50 -0.64 10.53 1.11
N GLN A 51 -0.05 11.55 1.74
CA GLN A 51 0.76 11.34 2.95
C GLN A 51 -0.05 10.65 4.04
N ILE A 52 0.55 9.62 4.64
CA ILE A 52 -0.01 8.83 5.72
C ILE A 52 0.70 9.20 7.01
N ALA A 53 -0.06 9.46 8.06
CA ALA A 53 0.48 9.77 9.38
C ALA A 53 -0.43 9.24 10.49
N ARG A 54 0.07 9.26 11.72
CA ARG A 54 -0.76 9.11 12.92
C ARG A 54 -1.53 10.40 13.18
N GLU A 55 -2.78 10.28 13.62
CA GLU A 55 -3.64 11.39 14.03
C GLU A 55 -2.93 12.28 15.05
N GLY A 56 -2.96 13.60 14.81
CA GLY A 56 -2.31 14.60 15.65
C GLY A 56 -0.78 14.67 15.52
N ALA A 57 -0.15 13.81 14.72
CA ALA A 57 1.28 13.94 14.44
C ALA A 57 1.55 15.18 13.57
N PRO A 58 2.65 15.91 13.80
CA PRO A 58 3.02 17.02 12.94
C PRO A 58 3.44 16.49 11.55
N VAL A 59 2.72 16.90 10.51
CA VAL A 59 3.06 16.57 9.13
C VAL A 59 3.53 17.82 8.40
N ARG A 60 4.71 17.74 7.78
CA ARG A 60 5.22 18.80 6.93
C ARG A 60 4.83 18.50 5.49
N HIS A 61 3.88 19.25 4.96
CA HIS A 61 3.59 19.21 3.54
C HIS A 61 4.48 20.23 2.80
N ALA A 62 5.16 19.76 1.77
CA ALA A 62 5.87 20.61 0.82
C ALA A 62 5.80 19.94 -0.55
N VAL A 63 4.62 19.82 -1.13
CA VAL A 63 4.39 18.99 -2.31
C VAL A 63 4.47 19.82 -3.58
N ASP A 64 5.25 19.39 -4.56
CA ASP A 64 5.23 20.01 -5.89
C ASP A 64 3.88 19.76 -6.57
N ALA A 65 3.26 20.82 -7.11
CA ALA A 65 1.91 20.72 -7.67
C ALA A 65 1.85 19.88 -8.95
N ASP A 66 2.91 19.90 -9.76
CA ASP A 66 2.99 19.14 -11.00
C ASP A 66 3.29 17.66 -10.70
N GLU A 67 4.10 17.38 -9.67
CA GLU A 67 4.30 16.03 -9.14
C GLU A 67 3.01 15.42 -8.57
N LEU A 68 2.24 16.20 -7.79
CA LEU A 68 0.96 15.74 -7.26
C LEU A 68 -0.05 15.42 -8.37
N ALA A 69 -0.11 16.28 -9.40
CA ALA A 69 -0.96 16.03 -10.57
C ALA A 69 -0.54 14.73 -11.28
N ARG A 70 0.77 14.54 -11.48
CA ARG A 70 1.34 13.32 -12.07
C ARG A 70 1.01 12.07 -11.26
N CYS A 71 1.11 12.12 -9.93
CA CYS A 71 0.75 11.01 -9.05
C CYS A 71 -0.72 10.61 -9.22
N ARG A 72 -1.62 11.59 -9.30
CA ARG A 72 -3.06 11.35 -9.50
C ARG A 72 -3.35 10.72 -10.86
N GLU A 73 -2.73 11.23 -11.92
CA GLU A 73 -2.85 10.69 -13.28
C GLU A 73 -2.37 9.23 -13.34
N LEU A 74 -1.15 8.97 -12.89
CA LEU A 74 -0.55 7.62 -12.91
C LEU A 74 -1.35 6.62 -12.06
N ALA A 75 -1.78 7.01 -10.86
CA ALA A 75 -2.61 6.14 -10.00
C ALA A 75 -3.97 5.82 -10.64
N ALA A 76 -4.59 6.79 -11.33
CA ALA A 76 -5.85 6.57 -12.03
C ALA A 76 -5.66 5.67 -13.27
N GLU A 77 -4.60 5.88 -14.05
CA GLU A 77 -4.30 5.07 -15.24
C GLU A 77 -4.14 3.59 -14.91
N VAL A 78 -3.35 3.27 -13.87
CA VAL A 78 -3.12 1.86 -13.49
C VAL A 78 -4.34 1.25 -12.78
N ALA A 79 -5.14 2.04 -12.08
CA ALA A 79 -6.40 1.58 -11.48
C ALA A 79 -7.43 1.22 -12.55
N GLU A 80 -7.54 2.01 -13.62
CA GLU A 80 -8.41 1.69 -14.76
C GLU A 80 -7.97 0.39 -15.45
N LEU A 81 -6.66 0.18 -15.58
CA LEU A 81 -6.10 -1.03 -16.18
C LEU A 81 -6.42 -2.30 -15.39
N MET A 82 -6.50 -2.20 -14.07
CA MET A 82 -6.83 -3.30 -13.16
C MET A 82 -8.29 -3.27 -12.67
N ALA A 83 -9.16 -2.49 -13.32
CA ALA A 83 -10.54 -2.33 -12.89
C ALA A 83 -11.28 -3.67 -12.92
N GLY A 84 -11.87 -4.03 -11.77
CA GLY A 84 -12.61 -5.29 -11.61
C GLY A 84 -11.74 -6.54 -11.50
N VAL A 85 -10.42 -6.42 -11.52
CA VAL A 85 -9.50 -7.53 -11.27
C VAL A 85 -9.33 -7.68 -9.75
N PRO A 86 -9.73 -8.81 -9.16
CA PRO A 86 -9.53 -9.03 -7.73
C PRO A 86 -8.04 -9.13 -7.42
N VAL A 87 -7.65 -8.73 -6.21
CA VAL A 87 -6.26 -8.91 -5.72
C VAL A 87 -5.89 -10.39 -5.77
N GLY A 88 -6.83 -11.27 -5.42
CA GLY A 88 -6.62 -12.72 -5.36
C GLY A 88 -5.56 -13.07 -4.32
N MET A 89 -4.56 -13.85 -4.71
CA MET A 89 -3.43 -14.27 -3.87
C MET A 89 -3.84 -15.06 -2.61
N GLY A 90 -4.87 -15.89 -2.71
CA GLY A 90 -5.37 -16.68 -1.58
C GLY A 90 -6.18 -15.85 -0.59
N SER A 91 -6.58 -14.63 -0.98
CA SER A 91 -7.57 -13.86 -0.23
C SER A 91 -8.90 -14.59 -0.18
N GLU A 92 -9.52 -14.59 1.00
CA GLU A 92 -10.91 -15.03 1.18
C GLU A 92 -11.95 -14.01 0.69
N SER A 93 -11.50 -12.84 0.20
CA SER A 93 -12.34 -11.81 -0.40
C SER A 93 -12.03 -11.59 -1.89
N GLY A 94 -13.02 -11.07 -2.63
CA GLY A 94 -12.90 -10.68 -4.03
C GLY A 94 -12.60 -9.20 -4.25
N ASP A 95 -11.97 -8.53 -3.28
CA ASP A 95 -11.71 -7.10 -3.36
C ASP A 95 -10.71 -6.76 -4.48
N ALA A 96 -10.98 -5.66 -5.20
CA ALA A 96 -10.16 -5.20 -6.30
C ALA A 96 -9.10 -4.19 -5.83
N PHE A 97 -8.05 -4.02 -6.64
CA PHE A 97 -7.09 -2.94 -6.43
C PHE A 97 -7.72 -1.56 -6.61
N GLN A 98 -7.22 -0.60 -5.85
CA GLN A 98 -7.57 0.82 -5.93
C GLN A 98 -6.34 1.67 -6.20
N GLY A 99 -6.52 2.78 -6.92
CA GLY A 99 -5.44 3.72 -7.21
C GLY A 99 -4.88 4.35 -5.94
N PHE A 100 -3.56 4.28 -5.78
CA PHE A 100 -2.85 4.69 -4.58
C PHE A 100 -1.64 5.55 -4.93
N PHE A 101 -1.39 6.59 -4.13
CA PHE A 101 -0.15 7.35 -4.21
C PHE A 101 0.19 8.02 -2.87
N ILE A 102 1.46 8.35 -2.71
CA ILE A 102 2.02 9.22 -1.67
C ILE A 102 2.97 10.18 -2.37
N ALA A 103 2.59 11.45 -2.48
CA ALA A 103 3.41 12.45 -3.15
C ALA A 103 4.69 12.76 -2.33
N GLY A 104 5.82 12.82 -3.03
CA GLY A 104 7.09 13.24 -2.46
C GLY A 104 7.05 14.69 -1.96
N SER A 105 7.83 14.98 -0.93
CA SER A 105 7.99 16.35 -0.43
C SER A 105 9.29 16.97 -0.91
N VAL A 106 9.19 18.20 -1.38
CA VAL A 106 10.30 19.05 -1.79
C VAL A 106 11.28 19.21 -0.63
N GLY A 107 12.55 18.89 -0.92
CA GLY A 107 13.65 18.95 0.05
C GLY A 107 13.85 17.67 0.86
N GLU A 108 13.02 16.64 0.69
CA GLU A 108 13.34 15.30 1.18
C GLU A 108 14.36 14.62 0.24
N PRO A 109 15.25 13.77 0.78
CA PRO A 109 16.07 12.90 -0.05
C PRO A 109 15.19 11.98 -0.90
N VAL A 110 15.44 11.95 -2.21
CA VAL A 110 14.77 11.03 -3.12
C VAL A 110 15.44 9.64 -3.00
N PRO A 111 14.71 8.59 -2.60
CA PRO A 111 15.26 7.24 -2.56
C PRO A 111 15.58 6.74 -3.96
N ALA A 112 16.57 5.85 -4.09
CA ALA A 112 16.91 5.22 -5.38
C ALA A 112 16.13 3.92 -5.64
N SER A 113 15.58 3.31 -4.59
CA SER A 113 14.89 2.02 -4.64
C SER A 113 13.78 1.96 -3.59
N ILE A 114 12.82 1.07 -3.81
CA ILE A 114 11.79 0.74 -2.83
C ILE A 114 12.36 -0.31 -1.87
N ASP A 115 12.44 0.03 -0.58
CA ASP A 115 12.88 -0.87 0.49
C ASP A 115 11.93 -0.78 1.72
N GLU A 116 12.14 -1.66 2.70
CA GLU A 116 11.28 -1.73 3.89
C GLU A 116 11.27 -0.41 4.66
N ALA A 117 12.44 0.22 4.79
CA ALA A 117 12.58 1.47 5.52
C ALA A 117 11.77 2.59 4.85
N LEU A 118 11.78 2.66 3.52
CA LEU A 118 10.95 3.58 2.76
C LEU A 118 9.48 3.33 3.02
N ILE A 119 9.00 2.09 2.90
CA ILE A 119 7.57 1.77 3.12
C ILE A 119 7.14 2.15 4.55
N ARG A 120 7.89 1.76 5.58
CA ARG A 120 7.58 2.16 6.97
C ARG A 120 7.55 3.67 7.15
N SER A 121 8.50 4.38 6.54
CA SER A 121 8.56 5.85 6.62
C SER A 121 7.36 6.51 5.94
N ARG A 122 6.92 5.97 4.79
CA ARG A 122 5.81 6.49 4.00
C ARG A 122 4.45 6.20 4.61
N PHE A 123 4.35 5.14 5.40
CA PHE A 123 3.20 4.89 6.28
C PHE A 123 3.26 5.66 7.62
N GLY A 124 4.27 6.53 7.84
CA GLY A 124 4.28 7.42 9.00
C GLY A 124 4.29 6.70 10.36
N GLY A 125 4.81 5.47 10.41
CA GLY A 125 4.84 4.65 11.63
C GLY A 125 3.49 4.11 12.08
N THR A 126 2.52 3.97 11.16
CA THR A 126 1.20 3.38 11.43
C THR A 126 1.12 1.87 11.15
N ILE A 127 2.13 1.28 10.52
CA ILE A 127 2.25 -0.17 10.37
C ILE A 127 2.58 -0.79 11.73
N PHE A 128 1.89 -1.87 12.06
CA PHE A 128 2.15 -2.72 13.22
C PHE A 128 3.65 -3.04 13.29
N PRO A 129 4.38 -2.62 14.35
CA PRO A 129 5.84 -2.64 14.32
C PRO A 129 6.46 -4.02 14.01
N PRO A 130 5.94 -5.14 14.56
CA PRO A 130 6.43 -6.48 14.24
C PRO A 130 6.04 -7.01 12.84
N ALA A 131 5.12 -6.37 12.12
CA ALA A 131 4.67 -6.87 10.82
C ALA A 131 5.83 -6.92 9.83
N THR A 132 5.94 -8.03 9.10
CA THR A 132 6.91 -8.20 8.01
C THR A 132 6.57 -7.28 6.84
N ILE A 133 7.59 -6.86 6.08
CA ILE A 133 7.39 -6.15 4.82
C ILE A 133 8.28 -6.85 3.78
N THR A 134 7.65 -7.58 2.87
CA THR A 134 8.34 -8.27 1.78
C THR A 134 8.25 -7.40 0.54
N ILE A 135 9.39 -7.24 -0.15
CA ILE A 135 9.52 -6.43 -1.35
C ILE A 135 10.11 -7.31 -2.44
N GLU A 136 9.37 -7.45 -3.53
CA GLU A 136 9.75 -8.26 -4.67
C GLU A 136 9.69 -7.44 -5.96
N PRO A 137 10.45 -7.81 -7.00
CA PRO A 137 10.30 -7.21 -8.31
C PRO A 137 8.86 -7.35 -8.82
N LEU A 138 8.35 -6.33 -9.52
CA LEU A 138 7.15 -6.46 -10.34
C LEU A 138 7.50 -7.24 -11.61
N ALA A 139 7.53 -8.57 -11.49
CA ALA A 139 7.85 -9.48 -12.58
C ALA A 139 7.20 -10.85 -12.37
N GLU A 140 6.96 -11.56 -13.47
CA GLU A 140 6.60 -12.99 -13.45
C GLU A 140 7.72 -13.83 -12.80
N GLY A 141 7.35 -15.00 -12.26
CA GLY A 141 8.30 -15.94 -11.65
C GLY A 141 8.79 -15.55 -10.24
N THR A 142 8.17 -14.55 -9.62
CA THR A 142 8.34 -14.17 -8.21
C THR A 142 7.37 -14.95 -7.31
N ASN A 143 7.53 -14.85 -5.99
CA ASN A 143 6.66 -15.58 -5.06
C ASN A 143 5.24 -15.00 -5.09
N TRP A 144 5.09 -13.68 -5.13
CA TRP A 144 3.77 -13.05 -5.28
C TRP A 144 3.09 -13.43 -6.59
N TRP A 145 3.84 -13.53 -7.70
CA TRP A 145 3.29 -13.99 -8.98
C TRP A 145 2.79 -15.43 -8.91
N SER A 146 3.53 -16.29 -8.21
CA SER A 146 3.12 -17.69 -7.99
C SER A 146 1.78 -17.77 -7.24
N ALA A 147 1.45 -16.79 -6.38
CA ALA A 147 0.15 -16.69 -5.74
C ALA A 147 -0.95 -16.27 -6.73
N VAL A 148 -0.65 -15.36 -7.68
CA VAL A 148 -1.59 -15.02 -8.77
C VAL A 148 -1.90 -16.25 -9.62
N GLU A 149 -0.87 -17.03 -9.99
CA GLU A 149 -1.03 -18.25 -10.80
C GLU A 149 -1.91 -19.31 -10.15
N GLN A 150 -1.86 -19.44 -8.82
CA GLN A 150 -2.66 -20.42 -8.09
C GLN A 150 -4.15 -20.08 -8.03
N ASN A 151 -4.52 -18.78 -8.07
CA ASN A 151 -5.92 -18.35 -7.97
C ASN A 151 -6.70 -18.50 -9.29
N GLU A 152 -6.02 -18.40 -10.43
CA GLU A 152 -6.66 -18.34 -11.75
C GLU A 152 -6.74 -19.70 -12.47
N SER A 153 -6.38 -20.81 -11.79
CA SER A 153 -6.27 -22.13 -12.41
C SER A 153 -7.60 -22.78 -12.85
N GLU A 154 -8.74 -22.07 -12.78
CA GLU A 154 -10.07 -22.57 -13.12
C GLU A 154 -10.80 -21.81 -14.26
N SER A 155 -10.20 -20.79 -14.90
CA SER A 155 -10.85 -20.03 -15.98
C SER A 155 -10.19 -20.21 -17.37
N GLU A 156 -11.00 -20.45 -18.41
CA GLU A 156 -10.56 -20.51 -19.81
C GLU A 156 -10.42 -19.09 -20.42
N ASP A 157 -9.37 -18.92 -21.24
CA ASP A 157 -8.91 -17.72 -21.98
C ASP A 157 -8.09 -16.66 -21.20
N GLU A 158 -6.76 -16.68 -21.43
CA GLU A 158 -5.72 -15.74 -20.95
C GLU A 158 -5.93 -15.12 -19.54
N PRO A 159 -5.93 -15.92 -18.45
CA PRO A 159 -6.24 -15.46 -17.09
C PRO A 159 -5.36 -14.32 -16.56
N PHE A 160 -4.17 -14.14 -17.15
CA PHE A 160 -3.18 -13.16 -16.69
C PHE A 160 -3.09 -11.90 -17.54
N GLY A 161 -4.00 -11.69 -18.49
CA GLY A 161 -3.99 -10.53 -19.40
C GLY A 161 -3.86 -9.19 -18.66
N PRO A 162 -4.75 -8.87 -17.71
CA PRO A 162 -4.67 -7.62 -16.93
C PRO A 162 -3.38 -7.51 -16.10
N TRP A 163 -2.97 -8.61 -15.46
CA TRP A 163 -1.74 -8.67 -14.67
C TRP A 163 -0.49 -8.37 -15.50
N ARG A 164 -0.37 -8.98 -16.68
CA ARG A 164 0.73 -8.73 -17.61
C ARG A 164 0.69 -7.32 -18.18
N ALA A 165 -0.49 -6.79 -18.47
CA ALA A 165 -0.65 -5.41 -18.89
C ALA A 165 -0.17 -4.44 -17.80
N MET A 166 -0.47 -4.72 -16.53
CA MET A 166 0.03 -3.95 -15.39
C MET A 166 1.55 -4.01 -15.29
N LEU A 167 2.15 -5.21 -15.40
CA LEU A 167 3.61 -5.38 -15.39
C LEU A 167 4.28 -4.58 -16.52
N GLN A 168 3.73 -4.65 -17.73
CA GLN A 168 4.21 -3.88 -18.87
C GLN A 168 4.07 -2.38 -18.62
N TRP A 169 2.93 -1.93 -18.11
CA TRP A 169 2.70 -0.53 -17.77
C TRP A 169 3.74 0.00 -16.76
N PHE A 170 4.06 -0.75 -15.71
CA PHE A 170 5.13 -0.35 -14.79
C PHE A 170 6.53 -0.37 -15.44
N GLY A 171 6.80 -1.35 -16.30
CA GLY A 171 8.11 -1.54 -16.94
C GLY A 171 8.45 -0.53 -18.04
N GLU A 172 7.44 0.07 -18.69
CA GLU A 172 7.63 0.99 -19.81
C GLU A 172 7.59 2.48 -19.42
N ARG A 173 7.27 2.79 -18.16
CA ARG A 173 7.09 4.18 -17.71
C ARG A 173 8.40 4.85 -17.33
N PRO A 174 8.84 5.91 -18.05
CA PRO A 174 10.06 6.62 -17.71
C PRO A 174 9.96 7.42 -16.40
N GLU A 175 8.75 7.62 -15.87
CA GLU A 175 8.54 8.30 -14.59
C GLU A 175 9.11 7.51 -13.40
N PHE A 176 9.20 6.18 -13.51
CA PHE A 176 9.62 5.32 -12.41
C PHE A 176 11.12 5.03 -12.45
N VAL A 177 11.79 5.31 -11.33
CA VAL A 177 13.20 4.93 -11.10
C VAL A 177 13.32 3.53 -10.49
N SER A 178 12.25 3.03 -9.87
CA SER A 178 12.15 1.70 -9.28
C SER A 178 10.69 1.28 -9.23
N THR A 179 10.43 -0.02 -9.38
CA THR A 179 9.09 -0.61 -9.26
C THR A 179 9.16 -1.88 -8.41
N ALA A 180 8.13 -2.13 -7.61
CA ALA A 180 8.10 -3.27 -6.71
C ALA A 180 6.66 -3.70 -6.37
N PHE A 181 6.53 -4.99 -6.05
CA PHE A 181 5.38 -5.52 -5.37
C PHE A 181 5.69 -5.60 -3.88
N VAL A 182 4.84 -5.02 -3.05
CA VAL A 182 5.03 -4.92 -1.60
C VAL A 182 3.92 -5.65 -0.88
N GLN A 183 4.32 -6.56 0.00
CA GLN A 183 3.42 -7.28 0.89
C GLN A 183 3.70 -6.82 2.32
N ILE A 184 2.68 -6.28 2.98
CA ILE A 184 2.78 -5.87 4.39
C ILE A 184 2.03 -6.92 5.22
N GLY A 185 2.76 -7.56 6.13
CA GLY A 185 2.31 -8.66 6.97
C GLY A 185 2.19 -10.00 6.25
N ASP A 186 2.35 -11.05 7.04
CA ASP A 186 2.25 -12.46 6.68
C ASP A 186 1.56 -13.19 7.85
N GLN A 187 0.46 -13.89 7.59
CA GLN A 187 -0.35 -14.49 8.68
C GLN A 187 0.46 -15.50 9.51
N GLY A 188 1.21 -16.40 8.85
CA GLY A 188 2.03 -17.39 9.56
C GLY A 188 3.08 -16.71 10.46
N ALA A 189 3.77 -15.69 9.95
CA ALA A 189 4.72 -14.92 10.74
C ALA A 189 4.06 -14.19 11.91
N LEU A 190 2.83 -13.67 11.74
CA LEU A 190 2.08 -13.00 12.81
C LEU A 190 1.63 -13.99 13.89
N GLU A 191 1.20 -15.19 13.51
CA GLU A 191 0.80 -16.27 14.44
C GLU A 191 1.98 -16.77 15.28
N ASP A 192 3.18 -16.79 14.69
CA ASP A 192 4.42 -17.20 15.36
C ASP A 192 5.00 -16.11 16.29
N LEU A 193 4.47 -14.89 16.28
CA LEU A 193 4.96 -13.81 17.15
C LEU A 193 4.64 -14.07 18.62
N PRO A 194 5.63 -13.99 19.52
CA PRO A 194 5.37 -14.02 20.97
C PRO A 194 4.48 -12.84 21.38
N ARG A 195 3.45 -13.11 22.17
CA ARG A 195 2.49 -12.10 22.64
C ARG A 195 3.14 -10.95 23.41
N GLU A 196 4.30 -11.18 24.03
CA GLU A 196 5.05 -10.14 24.74
C GLU A 196 5.60 -9.05 23.82
N GLN A 197 5.67 -9.31 22.51
CA GLN A 197 6.07 -8.33 21.49
C GLN A 197 4.89 -7.51 20.98
N TRP A 198 3.65 -7.86 21.37
CA TRP A 198 2.47 -7.17 20.90
C TRP A 198 2.24 -5.89 21.72
N PRO A 199 1.93 -4.76 21.07
CA PRO A 199 1.36 -3.59 21.73
C PRO A 199 0.15 -3.96 22.59
N GLU A 200 -0.06 -3.22 23.67
CA GLU A 200 -1.17 -3.46 24.60
C GLU A 200 -2.54 -3.43 23.88
N GLY A 201 -3.40 -4.39 24.23
CA GLY A 201 -4.75 -4.52 23.68
C GLY A 201 -4.82 -5.14 22.28
N THR A 202 -3.69 -5.56 21.70
CA THR A 202 -3.64 -6.25 20.41
C THR A 202 -4.04 -7.73 20.54
N GLU A 203 -4.94 -8.19 19.67
CA GLU A 203 -5.24 -9.60 19.44
C GLU A 203 -5.31 -9.86 17.94
N ILE A 204 -4.39 -10.64 17.38
CA ILE A 204 -4.37 -10.91 15.93
C ILE A 204 -4.94 -12.31 15.69
N THR A 205 -6.20 -12.41 15.25
CA THR A 205 -6.87 -13.71 14.98
C THR A 205 -7.17 -13.95 13.51
N GLY A 206 -7.22 -12.88 12.71
CA GLY A 206 -7.44 -12.90 11.27
C GLY A 206 -7.12 -11.51 10.75
N CYS A 207 -6.47 -11.42 9.60
CA CYS A 207 -5.85 -10.18 9.16
C CYS A 207 -6.23 -9.77 7.75
N VAL A 208 -6.42 -8.47 7.60
CA VAL A 208 -6.49 -7.80 6.30
C VAL A 208 -5.10 -7.24 6.00
N LEU A 209 -4.39 -7.89 5.09
CA LEU A 209 -2.96 -7.66 4.83
C LEU A 209 -2.75 -6.87 3.53
N PRO A 210 -2.14 -5.67 3.56
CA PRO A 210 -1.91 -4.87 2.36
C PRO A 210 -1.07 -5.55 1.28
N ARG A 211 -1.46 -5.33 0.03
CA ARG A 211 -0.74 -5.71 -1.19
C ARG A 211 -0.64 -4.50 -2.10
N LEU A 212 0.58 -4.12 -2.48
CA LEU A 212 0.80 -2.93 -3.29
C LEU A 212 1.63 -3.27 -4.53
N ALA A 213 1.17 -2.85 -5.70
CA ALA A 213 1.98 -2.79 -6.91
C ALA A 213 2.34 -1.31 -7.14
N ILE A 214 3.60 -0.93 -6.94
CA ILE A 214 3.99 0.49 -6.88
C ILE A 214 5.27 0.79 -7.64
N GLY A 215 5.35 2.02 -8.12
CA GLY A 215 6.54 2.65 -8.67
C GLY A 215 6.98 3.83 -7.81
N LEU A 216 8.28 4.07 -7.77
CA LEU A 216 8.93 5.21 -7.15
C LEU A 216 9.30 6.21 -8.25
N THR A 217 8.83 7.45 -8.14
CA THR A 217 9.15 8.50 -9.12
C THR A 217 10.51 9.14 -8.84
N ALA A 218 11.08 9.82 -9.84
CA ALA A 218 12.26 10.67 -9.65
C ALA A 218 12.02 11.85 -8.66
N GLY A 219 10.76 12.20 -8.40
CA GLY A 219 10.36 13.17 -7.36
C GLY A 219 10.25 12.58 -5.96
N GLY A 220 10.48 11.26 -5.79
CA GLY A 220 10.39 10.55 -4.52
C GLY A 220 8.98 10.15 -4.10
N SER A 221 8.01 10.22 -5.03
CA SER A 221 6.63 9.79 -4.79
C SER A 221 6.48 8.29 -4.97
N ILE A 222 5.59 7.69 -4.19
CA ILE A 222 5.12 6.31 -4.41
C ILE A 222 3.80 6.38 -5.15
N VAL A 223 3.65 5.64 -6.25
CA VAL A 223 2.43 5.65 -7.07
C VAL A 223 2.12 4.24 -7.56
N GLY A 224 0.85 3.84 -7.54
CA GLY A 224 0.44 2.56 -8.09
C GLY A 224 -0.92 2.12 -7.59
N LEU A 225 -0.99 0.88 -7.14
CA LEU A 225 -2.19 0.22 -6.65
C LEU A 225 -2.04 -0.18 -5.20
N PHE A 226 -3.14 -0.11 -4.46
CA PHE A 226 -3.31 -0.68 -3.15
C PHE A 226 -4.48 -1.66 -3.18
N GLY A 227 -4.26 -2.84 -2.64
CA GLY A 227 -5.26 -3.84 -2.34
C GLY A 227 -4.91 -4.53 -1.04
N TYR A 228 -5.65 -5.59 -0.72
CA TYR A 228 -5.38 -6.39 0.47
C TYR A 228 -5.85 -7.82 0.27
N THR A 229 -5.31 -8.72 1.10
CA THR A 229 -5.80 -10.09 1.24
C THR A 229 -6.47 -10.25 2.60
N VAL A 230 -7.64 -10.90 2.64
CA VAL A 230 -8.30 -11.33 3.88
C VAL A 230 -7.87 -12.76 4.16
N GLN A 231 -7.36 -13.02 5.37
CA GLN A 231 -6.96 -14.36 5.81
C GLN A 231 -7.46 -14.61 7.24
N THR A 232 -8.12 -15.75 7.47
CA THR A 232 -8.73 -16.13 8.76
C THR A 232 -8.14 -17.40 9.38
#